data_AF-A0A813I9E0-F1
#
_entry.id   AF-A0A813I9E0-F1
#
_cell.length_a   1.000
_cell.length_b   1.000
_cell.length_c   1.000
_cell.angle_alpha   90.00
_cell.angle_beta   90.00
_cell.angle_gamma   90.00
#
_symmetry.space_group_name_H-M   'P 1'
#
loop_
_entity.id
_entity.type
_entity.pdbx_description
1 polymer ?
#
loop_
_entity_poly.entity_id
_entity_poly.type
_entity_poly.pdbx_seq_one_letter_code
_entity_poly.pdbx_strand_id
1 'polypeptide(L)'
;MEVAYTDAAGRPTPDHVELFGGLLGGKTLGPGLYKFSTSVKIPTDLIISGSRTDTWIFQMSGDLVLAANKRVTLVGGALASNIVWQVAGYVQVGVGAHMEGILLTKTAAHFLTGSSLTGRILAQTAVTLQSTNVTQP
;
A
#
# COMPACT_ATOMS: atom_id res chain seq x y z
N MET A 1 6.84 0.44 -15.54
CA MET A 1 6.53 -0.03 -14.17
C MET A 1 7.39 -1.21 -13.74
N GLU A 2 7.74 -2.16 -14.63
CA GLU A 2 8.47 -3.38 -14.27
C GLU A 2 9.77 -3.13 -13.49
N VAL A 3 10.62 -2.22 -13.97
CA VAL A 3 11.88 -1.87 -13.27
C VAL A 3 11.65 -1.35 -11.84
N ALA A 4 10.60 -0.55 -11.63
CA ALA A 4 10.27 -0.06 -10.29
C ALA A 4 9.74 -1.18 -9.39
N TYR A 5 8.96 -2.11 -9.96
CA TYR A 5 8.49 -3.29 -9.23
C TYR A 5 9.67 -4.17 -8.80
N THR A 6 10.61 -4.46 -9.69
CA THR A 6 11.78 -5.29 -9.39
C THR A 6 12.74 -4.61 -8.41
N ASP A 7 12.95 -3.29 -8.51
CA ASP A 7 13.72 -2.52 -7.51
C ASP A 7 13.09 -2.60 -6.12
N ALA A 8 11.79 -2.31 -6.01
CA ALA A 8 11.08 -2.35 -4.74
C ALA A 8 11.05 -3.76 -4.13
N ALA A 9 10.79 -4.79 -4.95
CA ALA A 9 10.79 -6.19 -4.52
C ALA A 9 12.19 -6.70 -4.13
N GLY A 10 13.23 -6.15 -4.75
CA GLY A 10 14.63 -6.56 -4.60
C GLY A 10 15.37 -5.89 -3.44
N ARG A 11 14.77 -4.93 -2.72
CA ARG A 11 15.45 -4.28 -1.59
C ARG A 11 15.83 -5.33 -0.52
N PRO A 12 17.12 -5.44 -0.14
CA PRO A 12 17.64 -6.66 0.50
C PRO A 12 17.58 -6.68 2.03
N THR A 13 17.56 -5.53 2.71
CA THR A 13 17.75 -5.42 4.17
C THR A 13 16.52 -4.82 4.84
N PRO A 14 15.45 -5.59 5.07
CA PRO A 14 14.24 -5.07 5.71
C PRO A 14 14.47 -4.69 7.16
N ASP A 15 13.95 -3.53 7.57
CA ASP A 15 13.91 -3.08 8.97
C ASP A 15 12.89 -3.91 9.78
N HIS A 16 11.85 -4.40 9.10
CA HIS A 16 10.77 -5.19 9.70
C HIS A 16 10.42 -6.42 8.85
N VAL A 17 10.31 -7.59 9.49
CA VAL A 17 9.94 -8.86 8.86
C VAL A 17 8.73 -9.45 9.56
N GLU A 18 7.69 -9.79 8.80
CA GLU A 18 6.41 -10.35 9.28
C GLU A 18 5.74 -9.55 10.40
N LEU A 19 5.86 -8.22 10.35
CA LEU A 19 5.35 -7.34 11.41
C LEU A 19 3.85 -7.56 11.66
N PHE A 20 3.49 -7.86 12.90
CA PHE A 20 2.10 -8.18 13.30
C PHE A 20 1.45 -9.32 12.49
N GLY A 21 2.25 -10.21 11.87
CA GLY A 21 1.76 -11.28 11.01
C GLY A 21 0.98 -10.77 9.80
N GLY A 22 1.30 -9.57 9.28
CA GLY A 22 0.62 -8.97 8.14
C GLY A 22 -0.71 -8.29 8.46
N LEU A 23 -1.11 -8.21 9.73
CA LEU A 23 -2.32 -7.50 10.18
C LEU A 23 -1.97 -6.09 10.67
N LEU A 24 -2.03 -5.11 9.76
CA LEU A 24 -1.57 -3.74 10.04
C LEU A 24 -2.66 -2.80 10.57
N GLY A 25 -3.90 -3.27 10.73
CA GLY A 25 -4.98 -2.47 11.26
C GLY A 25 -4.72 -1.97 12.68
N GLY A 26 -5.00 -0.69 12.94
CA GLY A 26 -4.85 -0.02 14.23
C GLY A 26 -3.39 0.29 14.59
N LYS A 27 -2.48 0.20 13.63
CA LYS A 27 -1.04 0.41 13.85
C LYS A 27 -0.59 1.78 13.35
N THR A 28 0.56 2.21 13.87
CA THR A 28 1.32 3.36 13.36
C THR A 28 2.65 2.85 12.86
N LEU A 29 2.99 3.13 11.61
CA LEU A 29 4.21 2.65 10.96
C LEU A 29 5.17 3.81 10.70
N GLY A 30 6.38 3.69 11.23
CA GLY A 30 7.49 4.62 10.99
C GLY A 30 8.19 4.35 9.65
N PRO A 31 9.12 5.21 9.22
CA PRO A 31 9.89 5.03 7.99
C PRO A 31 10.61 3.68 7.93
N GLY A 32 10.78 3.12 6.74
CA GLY A 32 11.59 1.92 6.57
C GLY A 32 11.10 0.93 5.51
N LEU A 33 11.82 -0.18 5.44
CA LEU A 33 11.54 -1.33 4.59
C LEU A 33 10.85 -2.45 5.38
N TYR A 34 9.65 -2.80 4.94
CA TYR A 34 8.81 -3.82 5.55
C TYR A 34 8.66 -5.00 4.62
N LYS A 35 8.86 -6.22 5.13
CA LYS A 35 8.78 -7.46 4.35
C LYS A 35 7.77 -8.44 4.92
N PHE A 36 6.92 -8.96 4.04
CA PHE A 36 5.95 -10.00 4.31
C PHE A 36 6.08 -11.14 3.28
N SER A 37 6.18 -12.37 3.76
CA SER A 37 6.14 -13.60 2.97
C SER A 37 4.71 -14.12 2.74
N THR A 38 3.71 -13.33 3.17
CA THR A 38 2.28 -13.61 3.03
C THR A 38 1.51 -12.35 2.64
N SER A 39 0.17 -12.46 2.54
CA SER A 39 -0.71 -11.33 2.28
C SER A 39 -0.78 -10.37 3.48
N VAL A 40 -0.93 -9.07 3.19
CA VAL A 40 -1.13 -8.01 4.17
C VAL A 40 -2.60 -7.60 4.19
N LYS A 41 -3.17 -7.44 5.39
CA LYS A 41 -4.54 -6.99 5.59
C LYS A 41 -4.59 -5.78 6.52
N ILE A 42 -5.44 -4.82 6.17
CA ILE A 42 -5.71 -3.60 6.92
C ILE A 42 -7.21 -3.61 7.30
N PRO A 43 -7.61 -4.35 8.36
CA PRO A 43 -9.02 -4.49 8.75
C PRO A 43 -9.58 -3.27 9.51
N THR A 44 -8.71 -2.41 10.03
CA THR A 44 -9.01 -1.15 10.70
C THR A 44 -8.03 -0.08 10.20
N ASP A 45 -8.24 1.19 10.58
CA ASP A 45 -7.42 2.30 10.08
C ASP A 45 -5.92 2.09 10.36
N LEU A 46 -5.08 2.58 9.44
CA LEU A 46 -3.63 2.50 9.49
C LEU A 46 -3.04 3.91 9.47
N ILE A 47 -2.07 4.17 10.34
CA ILE A 47 -1.31 5.42 10.33
C ILE A 47 0.09 5.17 9.78
N ILE A 48 0.53 6.01 8.85
CA ILE A 48 1.92 6.09 8.40
C ILE A 48 2.46 7.43 8.88
N SER A 49 3.52 7.38 9.69
CA SER A 49 4.02 8.54 10.43
C SER A 49 5.50 8.77 10.14
N GLY A 50 5.83 9.94 9.63
CA GLY A 50 7.21 10.36 9.42
C GLY A 50 7.29 11.75 8.80
N SER A 51 8.50 12.16 8.46
CA SER A 51 8.78 13.45 7.84
C SER A 51 8.50 13.45 6.33
N ARG A 52 8.55 14.63 5.72
CA ARG A 52 8.40 14.82 4.26
C ARG A 52 9.51 14.15 3.42
N THR A 53 10.64 13.81 4.04
CA THR A 53 11.80 13.20 3.36
C THR A 53 11.92 11.70 3.62
N ASP A 54 11.12 11.19 4.56
CA ASP A 54 11.15 9.78 4.91
C ASP A 54 10.49 8.94 3.82
N THR A 55 10.90 7.67 3.72
CA THR A 55 10.39 6.73 2.71
C THR A 55 9.92 5.42 3.34
N TRP A 56 8.94 4.80 2.68
CA TRP A 56 8.36 3.52 3.06
C TRP A 56 8.32 2.60 1.85
N ILE A 57 8.80 1.38 2.02
CA ILE A 57 8.64 0.32 1.04
C ILE A 57 8.03 -0.89 1.74
N PHE A 58 6.85 -1.29 1.29
CA PHE A 58 6.16 -2.49 1.75
C PHE A 58 6.29 -3.57 0.68
N GLN A 59 7.05 -4.64 0.98
CA GLN A 59 7.18 -5.82 0.14
C GLN A 59 6.24 -6.91 0.65
N MET A 60 5.38 -7.43 -0.20
CA MET A 60 4.57 -8.61 0.12
C MET A 60 4.52 -9.61 -1.04
N SER A 61 4.67 -10.88 -0.73
CA SER A 61 4.53 -11.99 -1.69
C SER A 61 3.06 -12.39 -1.94
N GLY A 62 2.14 -11.96 -1.07
CA GLY A 62 0.71 -12.16 -1.22
C GLY A 62 -0.02 -10.90 -1.69
N ASP A 63 -1.29 -10.82 -1.29
CA ASP A 63 -2.22 -9.73 -1.62
C ASP A 63 -2.12 -8.58 -0.63
N LEU A 64 -2.62 -7.41 -1.03
CA LEU A 64 -2.88 -6.26 -0.14
C LEU A 64 -4.38 -5.99 -0.09
N VAL A 65 -4.99 -6.08 1.10
CA VAL A 65 -6.42 -5.83 1.27
C VAL A 65 -6.68 -4.76 2.32
N LEU A 66 -7.26 -3.64 1.89
CA LEU A 66 -7.82 -2.61 2.76
C LEU A 66 -9.33 -2.81 2.90
N ALA A 67 -9.80 -3.00 4.13
CA ALA A 67 -11.23 -3.25 4.39
C ALA A 67 -12.11 -2.04 4.08
N ALA A 68 -13.40 -2.28 3.87
CA ALA A 68 -14.37 -1.23 3.57
C ALA A 68 -14.43 -0.16 4.67
N ASN A 69 -14.60 1.09 4.26
CA ASN A 69 -14.67 2.29 5.12
C ASN A 69 -13.45 2.48 6.02
N LYS A 70 -12.30 1.88 5.69
CA LYS A 70 -11.03 2.07 6.41
C LYS A 70 -10.11 3.01 5.66
N ARG A 71 -9.22 3.65 6.41
CA ARG A 71 -8.33 4.68 5.88
C ARG A 71 -6.88 4.41 6.25
N VAL A 72 -6.00 4.61 5.28
CA VAL A 72 -4.59 4.90 5.53
C VAL A 72 -4.45 6.40 5.73
N THR A 73 -3.85 6.83 6.84
CA THR A 73 -3.69 8.25 7.19
C THR A 73 -2.21 8.59 7.30
N LEU A 74 -1.79 9.69 6.66
CA LEU A 74 -0.44 10.21 6.76
C LEU A 74 -0.35 11.26 7.85
N VAL A 75 0.64 11.15 8.74
CA VAL A 75 0.90 12.11 9.82
C VAL A 75 2.39 12.48 9.88
N GLY A 76 2.72 13.57 10.59
CA GLY A 76 4.10 14.03 10.76
C GLY A 76 4.71 14.74 9.53
N GLY A 77 3.96 14.84 8.43
CA GLY A 77 4.42 15.38 7.15
C GLY A 77 4.79 14.33 6.11
N ALA A 78 4.52 13.05 6.38
CA ALA A 78 4.68 11.96 5.41
C ALA A 78 3.91 12.27 4.12
N LEU A 79 4.52 11.95 2.98
CA LEU A 79 3.98 12.20 1.66
C LEU A 79 3.65 10.88 0.95
N ALA A 80 2.49 10.82 0.30
CA ALA A 80 2.08 9.66 -0.50
C ALA A 80 3.11 9.31 -1.59
N SER A 81 3.80 10.31 -2.16
CA SER A 81 4.87 10.11 -3.15
C SER A 81 6.04 9.27 -2.65
N ASN A 82 6.23 9.17 -1.33
CA ASN A 82 7.36 8.47 -0.71
C ASN A 82 6.98 7.08 -0.17
N ILE A 83 5.74 6.64 -0.40
CA ILE A 83 5.22 5.38 0.10
C ILE A 83 5.01 4.44 -1.09
N VAL A 84 5.71 3.31 -1.10
CA VAL A 84 5.64 2.31 -2.15
C VAL A 84 5.12 0.99 -1.59
N TRP A 85 4.08 0.46 -2.23
CA TRP A 85 3.51 -0.86 -1.95
C TRP A 85 3.84 -1.79 -3.12
N GLN A 86 4.81 -2.67 -2.93
CA GLN A 86 5.11 -3.75 -3.87
C GLN A 86 4.30 -4.98 -3.48
N VAL A 87 3.40 -5.41 -4.37
CA VAL A 87 2.44 -6.49 -4.11
C VAL A 87 2.57 -7.56 -5.18
N ALA A 88 2.95 -8.79 -4.81
CA ALA A 88 3.11 -9.87 -5.77
C ALA A 88 1.77 -10.57 -6.13
N GLY A 89 0.77 -10.45 -5.26
CA GLY A 89 -0.61 -10.82 -5.52
C GLY A 89 -1.42 -9.66 -6.12
N TYR A 90 -2.68 -9.50 -5.69
CA TYR A 90 -3.54 -8.38 -6.09
C TYR A 90 -3.67 -7.33 -4.98
N VAL A 91 -4.14 -6.15 -5.36
CA VAL A 91 -4.57 -5.10 -4.41
C VAL A 91 -6.09 -5.02 -4.42
N GLN A 92 -6.72 -4.95 -3.25
CA GLN A 92 -8.12 -4.60 -3.10
C GLN A 92 -8.28 -3.43 -2.11
N VAL A 93 -8.92 -2.36 -2.59
CA VAL A 93 -9.36 -1.24 -1.77
C VAL A 93 -10.88 -1.30 -1.65
N GLY A 94 -11.34 -1.60 -0.43
CA GLY A 94 -12.74 -1.86 -0.12
C GLY A 94 -13.67 -0.66 -0.37
N VAL A 95 -14.99 -0.92 -0.32
CA VAL A 95 -16.03 0.10 -0.51
C VAL A 95 -15.79 1.28 0.44
N GLY A 96 -15.78 2.50 -0.09
CA GLY A 96 -15.58 3.72 0.70
C GLY A 96 -14.21 3.85 1.40
N ALA A 97 -13.26 2.96 1.12
CA ALA A 97 -11.94 2.99 1.75
C ALA A 97 -11.01 4.03 1.10
N HIS A 98 -10.03 4.50 1.86
CA HIS A 98 -9.03 5.47 1.40
C HIS A 98 -7.61 4.91 1.53
N MET A 99 -6.88 4.91 0.42
CA MET A 99 -5.51 4.41 0.32
C MET A 99 -4.54 5.57 0.04
N GLU A 100 -3.30 5.42 0.51
CA GLU A 100 -2.21 6.39 0.33
C GLU A 100 -0.97 5.68 -0.25
N GLY A 101 -0.39 6.23 -1.31
CA GLY A 101 0.90 5.79 -1.86
C GLY A 101 0.88 5.21 -3.28
N ILE A 102 2.05 4.78 -3.73
CA ILE A 102 2.30 4.19 -5.05
C ILE A 102 2.10 2.68 -4.98
N LEU A 103 1.13 2.16 -5.70
CA LEU A 103 0.84 0.73 -5.78
C LEU A 103 1.56 0.12 -6.99
N LEU A 104 2.51 -0.78 -6.73
CA LEU A 104 3.19 -1.61 -7.72
C LEU A 104 2.69 -3.05 -7.58
N THR A 105 1.61 -3.40 -8.29
CA THR A 105 1.00 -4.74 -8.20
C THR A 105 1.37 -5.60 -9.40
N LYS A 106 1.80 -6.84 -9.12
CA LYS A 106 2.15 -7.83 -10.14
C LYS A 106 0.92 -8.39 -10.85
N THR A 107 -0.24 -8.34 -10.21
CA THR A 107 -1.49 -8.79 -10.83
C THR A 107 -2.46 -7.62 -10.97
N ALA A 108 -3.66 -7.74 -10.41
CA ALA A 108 -4.73 -6.77 -10.55
C ALA A 108 -4.78 -5.78 -9.38
N ALA A 109 -5.42 -4.64 -9.63
CA ALA A 109 -5.87 -3.70 -8.62
C ALA A 109 -7.40 -3.52 -8.71
N HIS A 110 -8.09 -3.77 -7.61
CA HIS A 110 -9.53 -3.66 -7.47
C HIS A 110 -9.89 -2.53 -6.51
N PHE A 111 -10.52 -1.49 -7.04
CA PHE A 111 -11.05 -0.39 -6.27
C PHE A 111 -12.57 -0.46 -6.29
N LEU A 112 -13.15 -0.78 -5.13
CA LEU A 112 -14.60 -0.98 -5.00
C LEU A 112 -15.33 0.35 -4.84
N THR A 113 -16.66 0.32 -4.91
CA THR A 113 -17.54 1.49 -4.95
C THR A 113 -17.14 2.58 -3.97
N GLY A 114 -16.89 3.79 -4.48
CA GLY A 114 -16.65 4.98 -3.65
C GLY A 114 -15.31 4.98 -2.91
N SER A 115 -14.42 4.04 -3.21
CA SER A 115 -13.04 4.07 -2.71
C SER A 115 -12.24 5.25 -3.26
N SER A 116 -11.11 5.54 -2.64
CA SER A 116 -10.21 6.60 -3.10
C SER A 116 -8.73 6.27 -2.89
N LEU A 117 -7.88 6.91 -3.69
CA LEU A 117 -6.42 6.83 -3.61
C LEU A 117 -5.82 8.22 -3.80
N THR A 118 -4.90 8.61 -2.91
CA THR A 118 -3.89 9.62 -3.20
C THR A 118 -2.59 8.87 -3.53
N GLY A 119 -2.19 8.86 -4.80
CA GLY A 119 -1.12 7.96 -5.24
C GLY A 119 -1.11 7.63 -6.72
N ARG A 120 -0.60 6.43 -7.03
CA ARG A 120 -0.57 5.87 -8.39
C ARG A 120 -0.95 4.39 -8.35
N ILE A 121 -1.71 3.94 -9.35
CA ILE A 121 -2.02 2.52 -9.55
C ILE A 121 -1.21 2.02 -10.73
N LEU A 122 -0.24 1.14 -10.49
CA LEU A 122 0.59 0.52 -11.53
C LEU A 122 0.44 -1.00 -11.41
N ALA A 123 -0.46 -1.55 -12.22
CA ALA A 123 -0.79 -2.98 -12.24
C ALA A 123 -0.29 -3.64 -13.52
N GLN A 124 0.31 -4.83 -13.42
CA GLN A 124 0.81 -5.55 -14.60
C GLN A 124 -0.29 -6.29 -15.37
N THR A 125 -1.47 -6.52 -14.76
CA THR A 125 -2.60 -7.14 -15.48
C THR A 125 -3.74 -6.16 -15.72
N ALA A 126 -4.50 -5.78 -14.69
CA ALA A 126 -5.68 -4.96 -14.85
C ALA A 126 -5.91 -4.01 -13.66
N VAL A 127 -6.52 -2.86 -13.95
CA VAL A 127 -7.06 -1.94 -12.94
C VAL A 127 -8.57 -1.87 -13.13
N THR A 128 -9.33 -2.11 -12.06
CA THR A 128 -10.78 -2.01 -12.05
C THR A 128 -11.21 -0.96 -11.02
N LEU A 129 -12.03 0.00 -11.47
CA LEU A 129 -12.48 1.13 -10.66
C LEU A 129 -14.01 1.16 -10.63
N GLN A 130 -14.58 1.31 -9.44
CA GLN A 130 -16.02 1.45 -9.22
C GLN A 130 -16.28 2.79 -8.54
N SER A 131 -16.66 3.81 -9.31
CA SER A 131 -16.89 5.18 -8.77
C SER A 131 -15.75 5.66 -7.86
N THR A 132 -14.51 5.40 -8.27
CA THR A 132 -13.30 5.62 -7.46
C THR A 132 -12.69 6.97 -7.76
N ASN A 133 -12.25 7.70 -6.73
CA ASN A 133 -11.45 8.91 -6.91
C ASN A 133 -9.95 8.58 -6.82
N VAL A 134 -9.17 8.91 -7.86
CA VAL A 134 -7.72 8.73 -7.88
C VAL A 134 -7.06 10.09 -8.11
N THR A 135 -6.31 10.55 -7.11
CA THR A 135 -5.58 11.83 -7.16
C THR A 135 -4.08 11.55 -7.18
N GLN A 136 -3.37 12.15 -8.13
CA GLN A 136 -1.91 12.02 -8.19
C GLN A 136 -1.26 12.88 -7.09
N PRO A 137 -0.20 12.39 -6.40
CA PRO A 137 0.61 13.22 -5.51
C PRO A 137 1.45 14.24 -6.27
#